data_AF-A0AA38HJZ1-F1
#
_entry.id   AF-A0AA38HJZ1-F1
#
_cell.length_a   1.000
_cell.length_b   1.000
_cell.length_c   1.000
_cell.angle_alpha   90.00
_cell.angle_beta   90.00
_cell.angle_gamma   90.00
#
_symmetry.space_group_name_H-M   'P 1'
#
loop_
_entity.id
_entity.type
_entity.pdbx_description
1 polymer ?
#
loop_
_entity_poly.entity_id
_entity_poly.type
_entity_poly.pdbx_seq_one_letter_code
_entity_poly.pdbx_strand_id
1 'polypeptide(L)'
;MRSYIRGTSKSITEIKALENFINEMHPQQKTNISIFTDNELVCNIIKGDALNKRLGRVDIVHHYVKEELKISNHKVLFTPSSNSIADRMTKSYLIKNDNTPIVNY
;
A
#
# COMPACT_ATOMS: atom_id res chain seq x y z
N MET A 1 3.56 -10.09 -7.43
CA MET A 1 4.62 -9.53 -6.56
C MET A 1 4.90 -8.06 -6.84
N ARG A 2 5.29 -7.67 -8.07
CA ARG A 2 5.48 -6.26 -8.47
C ARG A 2 4.23 -5.38 -8.24
N SER A 3 3.05 -5.93 -8.49
CA SER A 3 1.76 -5.29 -8.26
C SER A 3 1.54 -4.89 -6.79
N TYR A 4 1.92 -5.74 -5.85
CA TYR A 4 1.69 -5.53 -4.41
C TYR A 4 2.58 -4.44 -3.82
N ILE A 5 3.88 -4.45 -4.14
CA ILE A 5 4.81 -3.40 -3.70
C ILE A 5 4.43 -2.04 -4.30
N ARG A 6 4.00 -2.05 -5.57
CA ARG A 6 3.46 -0.84 -6.21
C ARG A 6 2.16 -0.38 -5.53
N GLY A 7 1.32 -1.30 -5.09
CA GLY A 7 0.14 -1.02 -4.27
C GLY A 7 0.52 -0.33 -2.95
N THR A 8 1.46 -0.88 -2.20
CA THR A 8 1.94 -0.29 -0.94
C THR A 8 2.55 1.10 -1.14
N SER A 9 3.31 1.31 -2.22
CA SER A 9 3.84 2.63 -2.57
C SER A 9 2.73 3.64 -2.85
N LYS A 10 1.65 3.26 -3.55
CA LYS A 10 0.49 4.13 -3.74
C LYS A 10 -0.18 4.47 -2.41
N SER A 11 -0.38 3.47 -1.55
CA SER A 11 -0.97 3.68 -0.23
C SER A 11 -0.15 4.67 0.61
N ILE A 12 1.18 4.62 0.53
CA ILE A 12 2.06 5.60 1.21
C ILE A 12 1.92 7.00 0.61
N THR A 13 1.85 7.12 -0.72
CA THR A 13 1.63 8.42 -1.37
C THR A 13 0.26 9.01 -1.00
N GLU A 14 -0.78 8.19 -0.94
CA GLU A 14 -2.12 8.61 -0.51
C GLU A 14 -2.13 9.03 0.97
N ILE A 15 -1.45 8.27 1.83
CA ILE A 15 -1.27 8.63 3.24
C ILE A 15 -0.62 10.00 3.35
N LYS A 16 0.47 10.27 2.63
CA LYS A 16 1.09 11.60 2.62
C LYS A 16 0.15 12.71 2.19
N ALA A 17 -0.66 12.47 1.15
CA ALA A 17 -1.64 13.46 0.71
C ALA A 17 -2.68 13.74 1.81
N LEU A 18 -3.13 12.71 2.52
CA LEU A 18 -4.03 12.84 3.67
C LEU A 18 -3.35 13.55 4.85
N GLU A 19 -2.09 13.25 5.15
CA GLU A 19 -1.34 13.94 6.21
C GLU A 19 -1.16 15.42 5.88
N ASN A 20 -0.83 15.76 4.63
CA ASN A 20 -0.73 17.15 4.21
C ASN A 20 -2.07 17.87 4.35
N PHE A 21 -3.16 17.24 3.90
CA PHE A 21 -4.51 17.79 4.03
C PHE A 21 -4.91 17.99 5.50
N ILE A 22 -4.63 17.01 6.36
CA ILE A 22 -4.91 17.10 7.79
C ILE A 22 -4.06 18.20 8.43
N ASN A 23 -2.78 18.31 8.07
CA ASN A 23 -1.88 19.35 8.59
C ASN A 23 -2.29 20.75 8.13
N GLU A 24 -2.86 20.90 6.93
CA GLU A 24 -3.43 22.17 6.45
C GLU A 24 -4.65 22.59 7.26
N MET A 25 -5.53 21.63 7.59
CA MET A 25 -6.76 21.89 8.37
C MET A 25 -6.49 22.02 9.87
N HIS A 26 -5.56 21.23 10.39
CA HIS A 26 -5.20 21.11 11.81
C HIS A 26 -3.67 20.96 11.96
N PRO A 27 -2.94 22.09 11.98
CA PRO A 27 -1.49 22.07 12.14
C PRO A 27 -1.11 21.34 13.44
N GLN A 28 -0.12 20.45 13.38
CA GLN A 28 0.45 19.66 14.49
C GLN A 28 -0.24 18.34 14.86
N GLN A 29 -1.25 17.87 14.11
CA GLN A 29 -1.80 16.54 14.35
C GLN A 29 -0.84 15.45 13.84
N LYS A 30 -0.17 14.75 14.77
CA LYS A 30 0.62 13.56 14.43
C LYS A 30 -0.29 12.37 14.15
N THR A 31 -0.33 11.93 12.91
CA THR A 31 -1.04 10.71 12.49
C THR A 31 -0.06 9.54 12.43
N ASN A 32 -0.29 8.49 13.23
CA ASN A 32 0.44 7.24 13.06
C ASN A 32 -0.44 6.27 12.27
N ILE A 33 -0.25 6.23 10.95
CA ILE A 33 -1.05 5.36 10.08
C ILE A 33 -0.38 4.00 9.94
N SER A 34 -1.17 2.93 10.10
CA SER A 34 -0.74 1.56 9.87
C SER A 34 -1.37 1.03 8.58
N ILE A 35 -0.52 0.54 7.66
CA ILE A 35 -0.95 -0.08 6.40
C ILE A 35 -0.99 -1.58 6.62
N PHE A 36 -2.13 -2.20 6.32
CA PHE A 36 -2.26 -3.65 6.39
C PHE A 36 -2.16 -4.28 4.99
N THR A 37 -1.45 -5.39 4.89
CA THR A 37 -1.36 -6.20 3.67
C THR A 37 -1.50 -7.67 4.01
N ASP A 38 -2.16 -8.43 3.14
CA ASP A 38 -2.23 -9.89 3.22
C ASP A 38 -1.08 -10.59 2.49
N ASN A 39 -0.11 -9.80 2.00
CA ASN A 39 1.06 -10.32 1.34
C ASN A 39 2.27 -10.30 2.27
N GLU A 40 2.56 -11.43 2.88
CA GLU A 40 3.68 -11.60 3.80
C GLU A 40 5.04 -11.26 3.18
N LEU A 41 5.21 -11.49 1.87
CA LEU A 41 6.43 -11.12 1.15
C LEU A 41 6.63 -9.60 1.12
N VAL A 42 5.56 -8.81 1.06
CA VAL A 42 5.65 -7.34 1.11
C VAL A 42 6.17 -6.90 2.48
N CYS A 43 5.67 -7.50 3.57
CA CYS A 43 6.17 -7.24 4.91
C CYS A 43 7.65 -7.59 5.05
N ASN A 44 8.07 -8.75 4.55
CA ASN A 44 9.46 -9.22 4.66
C ASN A 44 10.43 -8.37 3.83
N ILE A 45 9.99 -7.91 2.65
CA ILE A 45 10.76 -7.00 1.80
C ILE A 45 10.94 -5.65 2.50
N ILE A 46 9.88 -5.08 3.06
CA ILE A 46 9.93 -3.79 3.77
C ILE A 46 10.82 -3.85 5.01
N LYS A 47 10.74 -4.95 5.78
CA LYS A 47 11.60 -5.20 6.95
C LYS A 47 13.08 -5.37 6.57
N GLY A 48 13.37 -5.70 5.31
CA GLY A 48 14.74 -5.83 4.79
C GLY A 48 15.28 -7.26 4.79
N ASP A 49 14.45 -8.26 5.13
CA ASP A 49 14.85 -9.65 5.24
C ASP A 49 14.91 -10.36 3.87
N ALA A 50 14.27 -9.79 2.84
CA ALA A 50 14.21 -10.37 1.50
C ALA A 50 14.94 -9.48 0.45
N LEU A 51 16.27 -9.52 0.45
CA LEU A 51 17.08 -8.95 -0.64
C LEU A 51 17.12 -9.91 -1.84
N ASN A 52 16.10 -9.86 -2.69
CA ASN A 52 16.20 -10.50 -4.00
C ASN A 52 16.90 -9.56 -4.98
N LYS A 53 18.21 -9.80 -5.20
CA LYS A 53 19.14 -9.16 -6.17
C LYS A 53 18.64 -9.02 -7.63
N ARG A 54 17.41 -9.41 -7.96
CA ARG A 54 16.92 -9.63 -9.33
C ARG A 54 15.87 -8.62 -9.82
N LEU A 55 15.60 -7.53 -9.10
CA LEU A 55 14.46 -6.64 -9.39
C LEU A 55 14.81 -5.13 -9.38
N GLY A 56 15.70 -4.68 -10.26
CA GLY A 56 16.15 -3.27 -10.34
C GLY A 56 15.06 -2.17 -10.39
N ARG A 57 13.83 -2.44 -10.86
CA ARG A 57 12.69 -1.49 -10.78
C ARG A 57 11.85 -1.61 -9.51
N VAL A 58 11.86 -2.77 -8.86
CA VAL A 58 11.24 -2.95 -7.54
C VAL A 58 12.08 -2.23 -6.49
N ASP A 59 13.40 -2.17 -6.69
CA ASP A 59 14.35 -1.54 -5.78
C ASP A 59 14.06 -0.06 -5.53
N ILE A 60 13.70 0.73 -6.56
CA ILE A 60 13.36 2.16 -6.40
C ILE A 60 12.08 2.35 -5.58
N VAL A 61 11.03 1.59 -5.92
CA VAL A 61 9.73 1.68 -5.24
C VAL A 61 9.86 1.16 -3.81
N HIS A 62 10.64 0.11 -3.60
CA HIS A 62 10.95 -0.44 -2.29
C HIS A 62 11.74 0.54 -1.44
N HIS A 63 12.79 1.17 -2.00
CA HIS A 63 13.59 2.16 -1.31
C HIS A 63 12.74 3.36 -0.90
N TYR A 64 11.88 3.86 -1.80
CA TYR A 64 10.91 4.90 -1.49
C TYR A 64 10.01 4.51 -0.31
N VAL A 65 9.34 3.35 -0.38
CA VAL A 65 8.47 2.84 0.69
C VAL A 65 9.23 2.76 2.03
N LYS A 66 10.45 2.21 2.01
CA LYS A 66 11.25 2.00 3.23
C LYS A 66 11.68 3.31 3.88
N GLU A 67 12.16 4.26 3.09
CA GLU A 67 12.59 5.56 3.60
C GLU A 67 11.39 6.35 4.15
N GLU A 68 10.26 6.30 3.47
CA GLU A 68 9.06 7.01 3.93
C GLU A 68 8.48 6.44 5.23
N LEU A 69 8.48 5.12 5.39
CA LEU A 69 8.05 4.49 6.65
C LEU A 69 8.97 4.87 7.82
N LYS A 70 10.28 5.07 7.58
CA LYS A 70 11.20 5.55 8.62
C LYS A 70 10.91 6.99 9.04
N ILE A 71 10.62 7.86 8.07
CA ILE A 71 10.39 9.30 8.31
C ILE A 71 9.04 9.53 9.01
N SER A 72 7.99 8.84 8.57
CA SER A 72 6.61 9.04 9.01
C SER A 72 6.22 8.24 10.28
N ASN A 73 7.11 7.38 10.79
CA ASN A 73 6.81 6.42 11.87
C ASN A 73 5.61 5.49 11.58
N HIS A 74 5.20 5.40 10.32
CA HIS A 74 4.15 4.49 9.86
C HIS A 74 4.66 3.06 9.81
N LYS A 75 3.71 2.11 9.84
CA LYS A 75 4.04 0.67 9.86
C LYS A 75 3.28 -0.05 8.75
N VAL A 76 3.94 -1.05 8.15
CA VAL A 76 3.28 -2.03 7.29
C VAL A 76 3.17 -3.35 8.03
N LEU A 77 1.94 -3.80 8.25
CA LEU A 77 1.61 -4.97 9.06
C LEU A 77 0.94 -6.03 8.19
N PHE A 78 1.21 -7.29 8.50
CA PHE A 78 0.53 -8.41 7.87
C PHE A 78 -0.87 -8.56 8.47
N THR A 79 -1.87 -8.81 7.64
CA THR A 79 -3.20 -9.27 8.07
C THR A 79 -3.68 -10.41 7.16
N PRO A 80 -4.20 -11.52 7.68
CA PRO A 80 -4.75 -12.58 6.83
C PRO A 80 -5.87 -12.05 5.93
N SER A 81 -5.98 -12.56 4.70
CA SER A 81 -7.03 -12.11 3.74
C SER A 81 -8.45 -12.26 4.31
N SER A 82 -8.70 -13.26 5.17
CA SER A 82 -9.99 -13.44 5.87
C SER A 82 -10.40 -12.23 6.73
N ASN A 83 -9.40 -11.50 7.24
CA ASN A 83 -9.54 -10.34 8.11
C ASN A 83 -9.32 -9.03 7.34
N SER A 84 -8.99 -9.11 6.05
CA SER A 84 -8.80 -7.95 5.18
C SER A 84 -10.14 -7.48 4.62
N ILE A 85 -10.69 -6.39 5.19
CA ILE A 85 -11.88 -5.74 4.63
C ILE A 85 -11.61 -5.25 3.20
N ALA A 86 -10.38 -4.83 2.90
CA ALA A 86 -9.97 -4.39 1.57
C ALA A 86 -10.15 -5.48 0.50
N ASP A 87 -9.86 -6.75 0.84
CA ASP A 87 -10.08 -7.88 -0.07
C ASP A 87 -11.57 -8.09 -0.36
N ARG A 88 -12.43 -8.01 0.68
CA ARG A 88 -13.89 -8.10 0.53
C ARG A 88 -14.46 -6.98 -0.35
N MET A 89 -13.97 -5.75 -0.15
CA MET A 89 -14.40 -4.59 -0.92
C MET A 89 -13.94 -4.67 -2.38
N THR A 90 -12.70 -5.12 -2.62
CA THR A 90 -12.14 -5.20 -3.98
C THR A 90 -12.79 -6.33 -4.77
N LYS A 91 -13.08 -7.48 -4.16
CA LYS A 91 -13.85 -8.56 -4.79
C LYS A 91 -15.24 -8.08 -5.21
N SER A 92 -15.91 -7.34 -4.33
CA SER A 92 -17.24 -6.77 -4.63
C SER A 92 -17.19 -5.74 -5.78
N TYR A 93 -16.09 -4.99 -5.89
CA TYR A 93 -15.87 -4.04 -6.97
C TYR A 93 -15.60 -4.72 -8.32
N LEU A 94 -14.79 -5.79 -8.33
CA LEU A 94 -14.50 -6.57 -9.55
C LEU A 94 -15.77 -7.22 -10.13
N ILE A 95 -16.62 -7.80 -9.28
CA ILE A 95 -17.91 -8.38 -9.67
C ILE A 95 -18.81 -7.35 -10.39
N LYS A 96 -18.69 -6.05 -10.05
CA LYS A 96 -19.47 -4.99 -10.69
C LYS A 96 -18.94 -4.61 -12.08
N ASN A 97 -17.62 -4.68 -12.28
CA ASN A 97 -16.98 -4.37 -13.55
C ASN A 97 -17.07 -5.52 -14.57
N ASP A 98 -17.26 -6.76 -14.12
CA ASP A 98 -17.52 -7.89 -15.03
C ASP A 98 -18.95 -7.84 -15.61
N ASN A 99 -19.84 -7.02 -15.03
CA ASN A 99 -21.24 -6.83 -15.46
C ASN A 99 -21.46 -5.56 -16.30
N THR A 100 -20.42 -4.77 -16.61
CA THR A 100 -20.54 -3.69 -17.58
C THR A 100 -20.48 -4.27 -19.00
N PRO A 101 -21.51 -4.12 -19.85
CA PRO A 101 -21.45 -4.58 -21.22
C PRO A 101 -20.31 -3.85 -21.93
N ILE A 102 -19.46 -4.60 -22.61
CA ILE A 102 -18.46 -4.05 -23.53
C ILE A 102 -19.24 -3.36 -24.64
N VAL A 103 -19.38 -2.03 -24.56
CA VAL A 103 -19.87 -1.24 -25.69
C VAL A 103 -18.73 -1.20 -26.69
N ASN A 104 -18.75 -2.14 -27.63
CA ASN A 104 -17.91 -2.08 -28.82
C ASN A 104 -18.40 -0.89 -29.66
N TYR A 105 -17.58 0.15 -29.77
CA TYR A 105 -17.68 1.14 -30.84
C TYR A 105 -17.10 0.56 -32.13
#